data_AF-A0A1V6B157-F1
#
_entry.id   AF-A0A1V6B157-F1
#
_cell.length_a   1.000
_cell.length_b   1.000
_cell.length_c   1.000
_cell.angle_alpha   90.00
_cell.angle_beta   90.00
_cell.angle_gamma   90.00
#
_symmetry.space_group_name_H-M   'P 1'
#
loop_
_entity.id
_entity.type
_entity.pdbx_description
1 polymer ?
#
loop_
_entity_poly.entity_id
_entity_poly.type
_entity_poly.pdbx_seq_one_letter_code
_entity_poly.pdbx_strand_id
1 'polypeptide(L)'
;MDKKHAEGCIRIAAALFFAAVFALAGPESAWKDQVSFPRTSAGLSVEAYFEAFNAGVPAMREFFSTHTAKSALPRASVEIRVERYRQMKERLGVLRPQKIVASREDFISVVAAAEKGQVVRLEFQFEPSAPYGLLGVRLERQEPEAEGAPPAEPKKDEAGLLAAVSALVDEAVQKEEFSGVVLVAKDGTPVFERAYGLADREAGIPNRVDTRFNIGSINKSFTGLAVLRLAAENKLSLNDPVSLYLADYPNPDVAAKVRVRHLLHMTSGLGDFFGERYEATPKEKIRRLEDYLPLFADKPLEFEPGTREKYSNAGYIVLGLIIQKASGMDYAAFMEERIFKPAGMADTGWIDKDAPLPERAVGYVREGAVLKPNTDTLPGRGSSAGGGYSTARDLLNYTTAIATGILPGDVEKMGQGLALAGGAPGLNAALEWDTRSGYVIIVLSNFGPPSAEKIARQIRAWLPR
;
A
#
# COMPACT_ATOMS: atom_id res chain seq x y z
N MET A 1 47.79 -66.35 11.99
CA MET A 1 48.22 -66.01 10.62
C MET A 1 47.49 -64.74 10.22
N ASP A 2 48.07 -63.60 9.87
CA ASP A 2 49.44 -63.07 9.95
C ASP A 2 49.28 -61.56 9.66
N LYS A 3 49.83 -60.72 10.57
CA LYS A 3 50.51 -59.43 10.34
C LYS A 3 49.96 -58.48 9.24
N LYS A 4 49.64 -57.21 9.51
CA LYS A 4 50.48 -56.10 10.04
C LYS A 4 49.54 -55.02 10.64
N HIS A 5 49.68 -54.62 11.91
CA HIS A 5 50.46 -53.47 12.42
C HIS A 5 50.16 -52.15 11.69
N ALA A 6 49.95 -51.00 12.32
CA ALA A 6 49.73 -50.57 13.70
C ALA A 6 49.43 -49.05 13.61
N GLU A 7 48.53 -48.58 14.47
CA GLU A 7 48.52 -47.29 15.19
C GLU A 7 48.93 -45.96 14.51
N GLY A 8 48.08 -44.94 14.72
CA GLY A 8 48.58 -43.70 15.34
C GLY A 8 48.39 -42.38 14.60
N CYS A 9 47.32 -41.65 14.98
CA CYS A 9 47.34 -40.26 15.44
C CYS A 9 47.77 -39.06 14.54
N ILE A 10 46.89 -38.04 14.53
CA ILE A 10 47.15 -36.58 14.70
C ILE A 10 47.17 -35.63 13.45
N ARG A 11 46.12 -34.78 13.43
CA ARG A 11 46.02 -33.33 13.10
C ARG A 11 45.99 -32.78 11.64
N ILE A 12 44.86 -32.07 11.39
CA ILE A 12 44.67 -30.68 10.90
C ILE A 12 45.01 -30.33 9.42
N ALA A 13 44.02 -29.65 8.82
CA ALA A 13 44.06 -28.63 7.74
C ALA A 13 43.48 -29.01 6.37
N ALA A 14 42.55 -28.13 5.98
CA ALA A 14 41.91 -27.89 4.69
C ALA A 14 42.81 -28.03 3.45
N ALA A 15 42.22 -28.48 2.34
CA ALA A 15 41.92 -27.66 1.16
C ALA A 15 41.69 -28.53 -0.09
N LEU A 16 40.81 -28.01 -0.97
CA LEU A 16 40.71 -28.31 -2.41
C LEU A 16 40.13 -29.66 -2.85
N PHE A 17 38.85 -29.64 -3.22
CA PHE A 17 38.44 -30.32 -4.46
C PHE A 17 37.57 -29.38 -5.30
N PHE A 18 38.22 -28.77 -6.29
CA PHE A 18 37.60 -28.20 -7.48
C PHE A 18 37.09 -29.38 -8.32
N ALA A 19 35.80 -29.39 -8.66
CA ALA A 19 35.30 -30.13 -9.80
C ALA A 19 34.39 -29.20 -10.61
N ALA A 20 34.96 -28.74 -11.72
CA ALA A 20 34.35 -27.85 -12.68
C ALA A 20 33.14 -28.50 -13.36
N VAL A 21 32.04 -27.76 -13.42
CA VAL A 21 31.01 -27.92 -14.46
C VAL A 21 31.12 -26.68 -15.33
N PHE A 22 31.79 -26.79 -16.48
CA PHE A 22 31.78 -25.75 -17.50
C PHE A 22 30.51 -25.88 -18.35
N ALA A 23 29.65 -24.86 -18.19
CA ALA A 23 28.86 -24.18 -19.20
C ALA A 23 28.19 -25.00 -20.33
N LEU A 24 26.87 -25.13 -20.22
CA LEU A 24 26.00 -24.74 -21.33
C LEU A 24 25.45 -23.35 -20.99
N ALA A 25 26.10 -22.32 -21.52
CA ALA A 25 25.60 -20.95 -21.43
C ALA A 25 24.33 -20.82 -22.27
N GLY A 26 23.19 -21.08 -21.65
CA GLY A 26 21.91 -20.57 -22.16
C GLY A 26 21.85 -19.05 -22.02
N PRO A 27 20.88 -18.37 -22.66
CA PRO A 27 20.70 -16.90 -22.60
C PRO A 27 20.38 -16.34 -21.19
N GLU A 28 20.53 -17.12 -20.13
CA GLU A 28 20.22 -16.79 -18.74
C GLU A 28 21.34 -16.01 -17.99
N SER A 29 22.58 -16.00 -18.50
CA SER A 29 23.72 -15.31 -17.85
C SER A 29 24.07 -13.93 -18.44
N ALA A 30 23.36 -13.47 -19.47
CA ALA A 30 23.71 -12.27 -20.24
C ALA A 30 23.66 -10.94 -19.45
N TRP A 31 23.03 -10.93 -18.26
CA TRP A 31 22.98 -9.73 -17.40
C TRP A 31 24.25 -9.53 -16.57
N LYS A 32 25.10 -10.55 -16.41
CA LYS A 32 26.34 -10.45 -15.61
C LYS A 32 27.34 -9.46 -16.19
N ASP A 33 27.26 -9.21 -17.49
CA ASP A 33 28.08 -8.21 -18.18
C ASP A 33 27.49 -6.78 -18.04
N GLN A 34 26.24 -6.66 -17.56
CA GLN A 34 25.51 -5.38 -17.46
C GLN A 34 25.40 -4.85 -16.02
N VAL A 35 25.36 -5.73 -15.01
CA VAL A 35 25.20 -5.35 -13.60
C VAL A 35 26.21 -6.07 -12.72
N SER A 36 27.04 -5.31 -12.00
CA SER A 36 27.97 -5.84 -10.99
C SER A 36 27.43 -5.59 -9.59
N PHE A 37 27.12 -6.66 -8.87
CA PHE A 37 26.66 -6.58 -7.48
C PHE A 37 27.83 -6.29 -6.50
N PRO A 38 27.59 -5.54 -5.40
CA PRO A 38 28.59 -5.31 -4.38
C PRO A 38 29.14 -6.63 -3.83
N ARG A 39 30.45 -6.72 -3.63
CA ARG A 39 31.10 -7.90 -3.04
C ARG A 39 31.00 -7.89 -1.51
N THR A 40 29.78 -7.72 -1.03
CA THR A 40 29.36 -7.82 0.37
C THR A 40 28.44 -9.04 0.54
N SER A 41 28.20 -9.50 1.77
CA SER A 41 27.28 -10.62 2.03
C SER A 41 25.87 -10.36 1.50
N ALA A 42 25.34 -9.15 1.68
CA ALA A 42 24.06 -8.73 1.11
C ALA A 42 24.10 -8.74 -0.43
N GLY A 43 25.15 -8.18 -1.05
CA GLY A 43 25.28 -8.13 -2.51
C GLY A 43 25.38 -9.51 -3.17
N LEU A 44 26.16 -10.43 -2.58
CA LEU A 44 26.23 -11.82 -3.02
C LEU A 44 24.89 -12.56 -2.85
N SER A 45 24.15 -12.25 -1.77
CA SER A 45 22.80 -12.79 -1.55
C SER A 45 21.81 -12.33 -2.64
N VAL A 46 21.87 -11.07 -3.05
CA VAL A 46 21.03 -10.57 -4.15
C VAL A 46 21.42 -11.18 -5.50
N GLU A 47 22.72 -11.31 -5.78
CA GLU A 47 23.20 -11.98 -7.00
C GLU A 47 22.67 -13.42 -7.08
N ALA A 48 22.82 -14.19 -6.00
CA ALA A 48 22.32 -15.55 -5.89
C ALA A 48 20.79 -15.65 -5.99
N TYR A 49 20.05 -14.63 -5.54
CA TYR A 49 18.60 -14.58 -5.68
C TYR A 49 18.17 -14.59 -7.15
N PHE A 50 18.78 -13.76 -8.00
CA PHE A 50 18.41 -13.71 -9.42
C PHE A 50 18.76 -15.01 -10.15
N GLU A 51 19.89 -15.62 -9.81
CA GLU A 51 20.27 -16.93 -10.32
C GLU A 51 19.25 -18.00 -9.94
N ALA A 52 18.90 -18.09 -8.65
CA ALA A 52 17.93 -19.05 -8.15
C ALA A 52 16.53 -18.82 -8.74
N PHE A 53 16.10 -17.55 -8.83
CA PHE A 53 14.79 -17.18 -9.36
C PHE A 53 14.62 -17.66 -10.81
N ASN A 54 15.68 -17.52 -11.60
CA ASN A 54 15.69 -17.96 -12.99
C ASN A 54 15.76 -19.48 -13.11
N ALA A 55 16.59 -20.15 -12.30
CA ALA A 55 16.82 -21.60 -12.34
C ALA A 55 15.62 -22.47 -11.89
N GLY A 56 14.68 -21.93 -11.10
CA GLY A 56 13.44 -22.64 -10.78
C GLY A 56 13.21 -22.93 -9.30
N VAL A 57 12.12 -23.66 -9.01
CA VAL A 57 11.67 -23.98 -7.64
C VAL A 57 12.76 -24.66 -6.79
N PRO A 58 13.53 -25.67 -7.26
CA PRO A 58 14.55 -26.31 -6.44
C PRO A 58 15.64 -25.33 -5.99
N ALA A 59 16.12 -24.48 -6.91
CA ALA A 59 17.13 -23.47 -6.61
C ALA A 59 16.60 -22.39 -5.66
N MET A 60 15.35 -21.95 -5.83
CA MET A 60 14.73 -20.99 -4.92
C MET A 60 14.50 -21.52 -3.51
N ARG A 61 14.15 -22.81 -3.38
CA ARG A 61 14.02 -23.44 -2.07
C ARG A 61 15.37 -23.48 -1.36
N GLU A 62 16.43 -23.86 -2.07
CA GLU A 62 17.79 -23.86 -1.53
C GLU A 62 18.22 -22.46 -1.13
N PHE A 63 17.99 -21.47 -2.01
CA PHE A 63 18.26 -20.07 -1.73
C PHE A 63 17.60 -19.61 -0.43
N PHE A 64 16.28 -19.83 -0.27
CA PHE A 64 15.59 -19.40 0.94
C PHE A 64 16.02 -20.19 2.18
N SER A 65 16.43 -21.45 2.04
CA SER A 65 16.95 -22.24 3.17
C SER A 65 18.28 -21.71 3.67
N THR A 66 19.12 -21.21 2.76
CA THR A 66 20.49 -20.77 3.07
C THR A 66 20.57 -19.28 3.42
N HIS A 67 19.81 -18.42 2.74
CA HIS A 67 19.95 -16.96 2.84
C HIS A 67 18.95 -16.30 3.79
N THR A 68 17.83 -16.96 4.14
CA THR A 68 16.79 -16.34 4.99
C THR A 68 17.28 -16.22 6.43
N ALA A 69 17.10 -15.04 7.02
CA ALA A 69 17.36 -14.82 8.43
C ALA A 69 16.52 -15.75 9.31
N LYS A 70 17.13 -16.35 10.34
CA LYS A 70 16.42 -17.19 11.32
C LYS A 70 15.27 -16.42 11.98
N SER A 71 15.46 -15.13 12.24
CA SER A 71 14.46 -14.21 12.80
C SER A 71 13.21 -14.04 11.90
N ALA A 72 13.34 -14.29 10.59
CA ALA A 72 12.26 -14.10 9.63
C ALA A 72 11.45 -15.38 9.34
N LEU A 73 11.92 -16.55 9.78
CA LEU A 73 11.24 -17.84 9.58
C LEU A 73 9.89 -17.97 10.30
N PRO A 74 9.71 -17.47 11.55
CA PRO A 74 8.40 -17.52 12.21
C PRO A 74 7.31 -16.72 11.49
N ARG A 75 7.70 -15.68 10.74
CA ARG A 75 6.77 -14.83 9.96
C ARG A 75 6.39 -15.47 8.62
N ALA A 76 7.34 -16.14 7.98
CA ALA A 76 7.13 -16.85 6.74
C ALA A 76 8.17 -17.97 6.60
N SER A 77 7.69 -19.21 6.62
CA SER A 77 8.52 -20.40 6.39
C SER A 77 9.13 -20.39 4.99
N VAL A 78 10.15 -21.24 4.77
CA VAL A 78 10.75 -21.46 3.44
C VAL A 78 9.68 -21.81 2.41
N GLU A 79 8.74 -22.71 2.73
CA GLU A 79 7.70 -23.11 1.78
C GLU A 79 6.72 -21.97 1.45
N ILE A 80 6.37 -21.11 2.42
CA ILE A 80 5.55 -19.90 2.14
C ILE A 80 6.30 -18.97 1.17
N ARG A 81 7.62 -18.83 1.33
CA ARG A 81 8.45 -17.99 0.45
C ARG A 81 8.59 -18.60 -0.94
N VAL A 82 8.75 -19.92 -1.05
CA VAL A 82 8.75 -20.65 -2.31
C VAL A 82 7.41 -20.49 -3.04
N GLU A 83 6.29 -20.49 -2.32
CA GLU A 83 4.97 -20.29 -2.92
C GLU A 83 4.79 -18.86 -3.47
N ARG A 84 5.22 -17.84 -2.72
CA ARG A 84 5.29 -16.46 -3.23
C ARG A 84 6.17 -16.34 -4.46
N TYR A 85 7.29 -17.07 -4.48
CA TYR A 85 8.14 -17.17 -5.65
C TYR A 85 7.40 -17.77 -6.85
N ARG A 86 6.65 -18.89 -6.70
CA ARG A 86 5.91 -19.50 -7.80
C ARG A 86 4.96 -18.51 -8.46
N GLN A 87 4.20 -17.77 -7.65
CA GLN A 87 3.28 -16.73 -8.12
C GLN A 87 4.02 -15.61 -8.87
N MET A 88 5.18 -15.19 -8.36
CA MET A 88 5.99 -14.19 -9.01
C MET A 88 6.62 -14.69 -10.31
N LYS A 89 7.09 -15.93 -10.35
CA LYS A 89 7.66 -16.57 -11.54
C LYS A 89 6.61 -16.74 -12.64
N GLU A 90 5.40 -17.18 -12.26
CA GLU A 90 4.27 -17.28 -13.19
C GLU A 90 3.92 -15.92 -13.79
N ARG A 91 3.95 -14.85 -12.98
CA ARG A 91 3.64 -13.49 -13.45
C ARG A 91 4.76 -12.85 -14.27
N LEU A 92 6.03 -13.04 -13.90
CA LEU A 92 7.15 -12.27 -14.46
C LEU A 92 7.99 -13.05 -15.48
N GLY A 93 7.98 -14.38 -15.44
CA GLY A 93 8.90 -15.21 -16.22
C GLY A 93 10.34 -15.08 -15.72
N VAL A 94 11.33 -14.97 -16.60
CA VAL A 94 12.73 -14.71 -16.24
C VAL A 94 12.92 -13.25 -15.78
N LEU A 95 13.76 -13.02 -14.75
CA LEU A 95 14.18 -11.69 -14.32
C LEU A 95 15.62 -11.41 -14.75
N ARG A 96 15.87 -10.24 -15.34
CA ARG A 96 17.19 -9.77 -15.77
C ARG A 96 17.50 -8.46 -15.05
N PRO A 97 18.41 -8.44 -14.06
CA PRO A 97 18.89 -7.20 -13.45
C PRO A 97 19.37 -6.20 -14.51
N GLN A 98 18.96 -4.94 -14.37
CA GLN A 98 19.39 -3.84 -15.24
C GLN A 98 20.21 -2.79 -14.49
N LYS A 99 19.84 -2.49 -13.23
CA LYS A 99 20.51 -1.45 -12.43
C LYS A 99 20.30 -1.67 -10.94
N ILE A 100 21.33 -1.39 -10.15
CA ILE A 100 21.21 -1.23 -8.70
C ILE A 100 20.86 0.23 -8.40
N VAL A 101 19.72 0.47 -7.77
CA VAL A 101 19.21 1.82 -7.50
C VAL A 101 19.65 2.32 -6.12
N ALA A 102 19.82 1.40 -5.17
CA ALA A 102 20.34 1.72 -3.84
C ALA A 102 21.07 0.50 -3.29
N SER A 103 22.15 0.74 -2.56
CA SER A 103 22.91 -0.29 -1.87
C SER A 103 23.45 0.26 -0.55
N ARG A 104 23.05 -0.39 0.54
CA ARG A 104 23.53 -0.19 1.91
C ARG A 104 23.69 -1.56 2.58
N GLU A 105 24.27 -1.62 3.77
CA GLU A 105 24.61 -2.89 4.42
C GLU A 105 23.40 -3.79 4.67
N ASP A 106 22.26 -3.20 5.03
CA ASP A 106 21.01 -3.91 5.37
C ASP A 106 19.97 -3.90 4.24
N PHE A 107 20.31 -3.39 3.05
CA PHE A 107 19.34 -3.25 1.95
C PHE A 107 19.96 -3.03 0.59
N ILE A 108 19.33 -3.64 -0.41
CA ILE A 108 19.67 -3.43 -1.81
C ILE A 108 18.37 -3.30 -2.62
N SER A 109 18.32 -2.32 -3.53
CA SER A 109 17.20 -2.14 -4.46
C SER A 109 17.69 -2.30 -5.90
N VAL A 110 17.02 -3.15 -6.67
CA VAL A 110 17.42 -3.54 -8.03
C VAL A 110 16.25 -3.37 -8.99
N VAL A 111 16.49 -2.68 -10.10
CA VAL A 111 15.59 -2.67 -11.25
C VAL A 111 15.93 -3.87 -12.13
N ALA A 112 14.91 -4.65 -12.50
CA ALA A 112 15.05 -5.82 -13.35
C ALA A 112 13.96 -5.83 -14.44
N ALA A 113 14.35 -6.25 -15.64
CA ALA A 113 13.43 -6.55 -16.71
C ALA A 113 12.90 -7.98 -16.58
N ALA A 114 11.58 -8.11 -16.60
CA ALA A 114 10.87 -9.37 -16.66
C ALA A 114 10.71 -9.82 -18.12
N GLU A 115 10.72 -11.13 -18.36
CA GLU A 115 10.53 -11.73 -19.69
C GLU A 115 9.21 -11.33 -20.34
N LYS A 116 8.16 -11.13 -19.53
CA LYS A 116 6.84 -10.70 -20.02
C LYS A 116 6.73 -9.19 -20.26
N GLY A 117 7.85 -8.50 -20.50
CA GLY A 117 7.92 -7.09 -20.90
C GLY A 117 7.70 -6.08 -19.77
N GLN A 118 7.61 -6.53 -18.52
CA GLN A 118 7.47 -5.65 -17.35
C GLN A 118 8.84 -5.25 -16.82
N VAL A 119 9.02 -3.98 -16.46
CA VAL A 119 10.17 -3.57 -15.63
C VAL A 119 9.68 -3.53 -14.18
N VAL A 120 10.46 -4.11 -13.27
CA VAL A 120 10.09 -4.23 -11.86
C VAL A 120 11.24 -3.78 -10.98
N ARG A 121 10.90 -3.25 -9.80
CA ARG A 121 11.87 -2.93 -8.75
C ARG A 121 11.76 -3.98 -7.65
N LEU A 122 12.86 -4.64 -7.33
CA LEU A 122 12.99 -5.57 -6.21
C LEU A 122 13.78 -4.91 -5.09
N GLU A 123 13.20 -4.89 -3.91
CA GLU A 123 13.84 -4.39 -2.68
C GLU A 123 14.13 -5.54 -1.74
N PHE A 124 15.41 -5.70 -1.41
CA PHE A 124 15.93 -6.74 -0.53
C PHE A 124 16.23 -6.11 0.82
N GLN A 125 15.63 -6.66 1.87
CA GLN A 125 15.86 -6.23 3.25
C GLN A 125 16.64 -7.31 4.00
N PHE A 126 17.67 -6.92 4.73
CA PHE A 126 18.53 -7.79 5.50
C PHE A 126 18.55 -7.40 6.99
N GLU A 127 19.00 -8.31 7.85
CA GLU A 127 19.28 -7.99 9.25
C GLU A 127 20.34 -6.87 9.34
N PRO A 128 20.27 -5.96 10.34
CA PRO A 128 21.14 -4.79 10.42
C PRO A 128 22.59 -5.11 10.82
N SER A 129 22.90 -6.37 11.12
CA SER A 129 24.21 -6.82 11.53
C SER A 129 24.59 -8.11 10.81
N ALA A 130 25.89 -8.35 10.66
CA ALA A 130 26.43 -9.59 10.12
C ALA A 130 25.79 -10.82 10.81
N PRO A 131 25.38 -11.85 10.04
CA PRO A 131 25.73 -12.09 8.64
C PRO A 131 24.81 -11.41 7.61
N TYR A 132 23.93 -10.49 8.00
CA TYR A 132 22.95 -9.82 7.12
C TYR A 132 21.98 -10.82 6.49
N GLY A 133 21.31 -11.64 7.32
CA GLY A 133 20.33 -12.61 6.82
C GLY A 133 19.15 -11.93 6.12
N LEU A 134 18.64 -12.51 5.02
CA LEU A 134 17.54 -11.95 4.25
C LEU A 134 16.24 -11.98 5.07
N LEU A 135 15.67 -10.81 5.35
CA LEU A 135 14.38 -10.67 6.01
C LEU A 135 13.24 -10.86 5.00
N GLY A 136 13.37 -10.26 3.81
CA GLY A 136 12.35 -10.34 2.76
C GLY A 136 12.76 -9.68 1.46
N VAL A 137 11.98 -9.98 0.42
CA VAL A 137 12.06 -9.34 -0.90
C VAL A 137 10.70 -8.74 -1.21
N ARG A 138 10.66 -7.44 -1.45
CA ARG A 138 9.45 -6.71 -1.84
C ARG A 138 9.54 -6.38 -3.33
N LEU A 139 8.48 -6.70 -4.06
CA LEU A 139 8.35 -6.33 -5.47
C LEU A 139 7.49 -5.07 -5.57
N GLU A 140 8.05 -4.02 -6.15
CA GLU A 140 7.32 -2.83 -6.53
C GLU A 140 7.10 -2.82 -8.03
N ARG A 141 5.85 -2.54 -8.44
CA ARG A 141 5.56 -2.26 -9.84
C ARG A 141 6.24 -0.94 -10.19
N GLN A 142 7.21 -0.98 -11.09
CA GLN A 142 7.73 0.24 -11.68
C GLN A 142 6.69 0.68 -12.71
N GLU A 143 6.00 1.79 -12.45
CA GLU A 143 5.44 2.58 -13.57
C GLU A 143 6.62 2.90 -14.49
N PRO A 144 6.49 2.77 -15.82
CA PRO A 144 7.59 3.09 -16.72
C PRO A 144 8.15 4.45 -16.29
N GLU A 145 9.43 4.47 -15.88
CA GLU A 145 10.16 5.73 -15.80
C GLU A 145 10.05 6.26 -17.23
N ALA A 146 9.32 7.36 -17.40
CA ALA A 146 9.30 8.04 -18.68
C ALA A 146 10.76 8.22 -19.09
N GLU A 147 11.17 7.65 -20.22
CA GLU A 147 12.45 8.02 -20.82
C GLU A 147 12.44 9.55 -20.94
N GLY A 148 13.30 10.21 -20.15
CA GLY A 148 13.26 11.65 -19.97
C GLY A 148 12.66 12.16 -18.66
N ALA A 149 12.53 11.32 -17.62
CA ALA A 149 12.42 11.84 -16.25
C ALA A 149 13.60 12.82 -16.03
N PRO A 150 13.34 14.11 -15.75
CA PRO A 150 14.41 15.07 -15.60
C PRO A 150 15.37 14.57 -14.52
N PRO A 151 16.70 14.80 -14.66
CA PRO A 151 17.65 14.49 -13.61
C PRO A 151 17.10 15.04 -12.30
N ALA A 152 17.21 14.28 -11.21
CA ALA A 152 16.77 14.72 -9.89
C ALA A 152 17.33 16.13 -9.67
N GLU A 153 16.45 17.13 -9.80
CA GLU A 153 16.86 18.52 -9.71
C GLU A 153 17.57 18.69 -8.36
N PRO A 154 18.66 19.48 -8.28
CA PRO A 154 19.28 19.76 -6.99
C PRO A 154 18.17 20.17 -6.02
N LYS A 155 18.11 19.50 -4.86
CA LYS A 155 17.08 19.71 -3.83
C LYS A 155 16.90 21.22 -3.65
N LYS A 156 15.76 21.74 -4.12
CA LYS A 156 15.48 23.18 -4.05
C LYS A 156 15.44 23.57 -2.58
N ASP A 157 15.85 24.80 -2.28
CA ASP A 157 15.47 25.38 -1.00
C ASP A 157 13.93 25.42 -0.89
N GLU A 158 13.40 25.65 0.31
CA GLU A 158 11.94 25.58 0.52
C GLU A 158 11.18 26.48 -0.47
N ALA A 159 11.66 27.71 -0.68
CA ALA A 159 11.06 28.63 -1.65
C ALA A 159 11.04 28.06 -3.07
N GLY A 160 12.14 27.48 -3.55
CA GLY A 160 12.21 26.85 -4.86
C GLY A 160 11.33 25.60 -4.99
N LEU A 161 11.23 24.80 -3.92
CA LEU A 161 10.30 23.65 -3.87
C LEU A 161 8.87 24.14 -4.06
N LEU A 162 8.44 25.13 -3.27
CA LEU A 162 7.07 25.64 -3.30
C LEU A 162 6.72 26.28 -4.65
N ALA A 163 7.66 26.99 -5.28
CA ALA A 163 7.49 27.52 -6.62
C ALA A 163 7.31 26.39 -7.66
N ALA A 164 8.07 25.30 -7.53
CA ALA A 164 7.93 24.13 -8.39
C ALA A 164 6.58 23.42 -8.20
N VAL A 165 6.10 23.30 -6.96
CA VAL A 165 4.77 22.78 -6.66
C VAL A 165 3.69 23.63 -7.33
N SER A 166 3.75 24.96 -7.20
CA SER A 166 2.79 25.85 -7.88
C SER A 166 2.79 25.60 -9.39
N ALA A 167 3.95 25.66 -10.04
CA ALA A 167 4.06 25.53 -11.49
C ALA A 167 3.53 24.18 -12.00
N LEU A 168 3.81 23.09 -11.29
CA LEU A 168 3.28 21.76 -11.60
C LEU A 168 1.76 21.71 -11.58
N VAL A 169 1.16 22.28 -10.54
CA VAL A 169 -0.29 22.24 -10.36
C VAL A 169 -0.97 23.20 -11.35
N ASP A 170 -0.38 24.37 -11.59
CA ASP A 170 -0.85 25.33 -12.59
C ASP A 170 -0.88 24.70 -14.00
N GLU A 171 0.16 23.96 -14.39
CA GLU A 171 0.21 23.22 -15.65
C GLU A 171 -0.87 22.13 -15.71
N ALA A 172 -1.06 21.37 -14.63
CA ALA A 172 -2.08 20.33 -14.56
C ALA A 172 -3.50 20.90 -14.67
N VAL A 173 -3.76 22.08 -14.09
CA VAL A 173 -5.03 22.80 -14.20
C VAL A 173 -5.25 23.28 -15.63
N GLN A 174 -4.24 23.86 -16.28
CA GLN A 174 -4.33 24.31 -17.69
C GLN A 174 -4.65 23.16 -18.66
N LYS A 175 -4.15 21.95 -18.37
CA LYS A 175 -4.44 20.74 -19.15
C LYS A 175 -5.77 20.07 -18.78
N GLU A 176 -6.52 20.65 -17.85
CA GLU A 176 -7.71 20.03 -17.23
C GLU A 176 -7.45 18.60 -16.69
N GLU A 177 -6.25 18.38 -16.14
CA GLU A 177 -5.83 17.15 -15.48
C GLU A 177 -6.01 17.23 -13.95
N PHE A 178 -6.24 18.43 -13.41
CA PHE A 178 -6.42 18.67 -11.97
C PHE A 178 -7.43 19.77 -11.67
N SER A 179 -8.24 19.54 -10.64
CA SER A 179 -9.11 20.51 -9.99
C SER A 179 -9.28 20.03 -8.55
N GLY A 180 -8.87 20.83 -7.57
CA GLY A 180 -8.71 20.31 -6.22
C GLY A 180 -7.90 21.18 -5.26
N VAL A 181 -7.41 20.55 -4.19
CA VAL A 181 -6.59 21.19 -3.15
C VAL A 181 -5.26 20.46 -3.03
N VAL A 182 -4.18 21.23 -2.89
CA VAL A 182 -2.82 20.73 -2.61
C VAL A 182 -2.32 21.36 -1.32
N LEU A 183 -1.87 20.53 -0.39
CA LEU A 183 -1.24 20.93 0.86
C LEU A 183 0.11 20.21 1.00
N VAL A 184 1.14 20.97 1.35
CA VAL A 184 2.43 20.46 1.81
C VAL A 184 2.70 21.04 3.19
N ALA A 185 3.00 20.18 4.15
CA ALA A 185 3.35 20.56 5.51
C ALA A 185 4.70 19.98 5.90
N LYS A 186 5.36 20.68 6.82
CA LYS A 186 6.60 20.27 7.47
C LYS A 186 6.37 20.28 8.97
N ASP A 187 6.60 19.15 9.63
CA ASP A 187 6.47 18.99 11.08
C ASP A 187 5.11 19.49 11.60
N GLY A 188 4.04 19.14 10.89
CA GLY A 188 2.66 19.52 11.22
C GLY A 188 2.25 20.94 10.81
N THR A 189 3.17 21.75 10.28
CA THR A 189 2.91 23.14 9.85
C THR A 189 2.81 23.24 8.33
N PRO A 190 1.69 23.71 7.76
CA PRO A 190 1.61 23.93 6.31
C PRO A 190 2.58 24.99 5.82
N VAL A 191 3.39 24.60 4.84
CA VAL A 191 4.29 25.48 4.09
C VAL A 191 3.72 25.83 2.71
N PHE A 192 2.76 25.04 2.22
CA PHE A 192 1.99 25.31 1.02
C PHE A 192 0.56 24.81 1.19
N GLU A 193 -0.42 25.63 0.81
CA GLU A 193 -1.83 25.23 0.78
C GLU A 193 -2.55 26.09 -0.26
N ARG A 194 -3.08 25.47 -1.31
CA ARG A 194 -3.81 26.16 -2.37
C ARG A 194 -4.94 25.32 -2.92
N ALA A 195 -6.00 26.01 -3.33
CA ALA A 195 -7.14 25.45 -4.03
C ALA A 195 -7.13 25.88 -5.50
N TYR A 196 -7.56 24.99 -6.37
CA TYR A 196 -7.46 25.10 -7.82
C TYR A 196 -8.74 24.62 -8.50
N GLY A 197 -9.17 25.31 -9.56
CA GLY A 197 -10.32 24.89 -10.35
C GLY A 197 -11.66 25.01 -9.61
N LEU A 198 -12.64 24.20 -10.02
CA LEU A 198 -14.02 24.27 -9.56
C LEU A 198 -14.37 23.03 -8.72
N ALA A 199 -15.00 23.27 -7.56
CA ALA A 199 -15.62 22.24 -6.74
C ALA A 199 -16.87 21.68 -7.42
N ASP A 200 -17.64 22.56 -8.07
CA ASP A 200 -18.81 22.23 -8.87
C ASP A 200 -18.75 23.02 -10.18
N ARG A 201 -18.60 22.30 -11.30
CA ARG A 201 -18.47 22.86 -12.64
C ARG A 201 -19.81 23.32 -13.20
N GLU A 202 -20.92 22.71 -12.78
CA GLU A 202 -22.27 23.06 -13.24
C GLU A 202 -22.78 24.31 -12.52
N ALA A 203 -22.53 24.40 -11.21
CA ALA A 203 -22.88 25.56 -10.39
C ALA A 203 -21.83 26.70 -10.45
N GLY A 204 -20.66 26.47 -11.07
CA GLY A 204 -19.58 27.46 -11.15
C GLY A 204 -18.93 27.76 -9.80
N ILE A 205 -18.96 26.82 -8.85
CA ILE A 205 -18.44 27.00 -7.49
C ILE A 205 -16.93 26.72 -7.50
N PRO A 206 -16.07 27.69 -7.12
CA PRO A 206 -14.63 27.47 -7.05
C PRO A 206 -14.26 26.56 -5.88
N ASN A 207 -13.18 25.80 -6.04
CA ASN A 207 -12.57 25.12 -4.91
C ASN A 207 -12.01 26.15 -3.91
N ARG A 208 -12.11 25.79 -2.63
CA ARG A 208 -11.48 26.47 -1.49
C ARG A 208 -10.65 25.46 -0.71
N VAL A 209 -9.76 25.95 0.16
CA VAL A 209 -8.90 25.08 0.97
C VAL A 209 -9.69 24.20 1.94
N ASP A 210 -10.90 24.62 2.31
CA ASP A 210 -11.88 23.91 3.14
C ASP A 210 -12.87 23.06 2.34
N THR A 211 -12.75 22.99 1.00
CA THR A 211 -13.60 22.12 0.20
C THR A 211 -13.39 20.65 0.59
N ARG A 212 -14.50 19.95 0.82
CA ARG A 212 -14.53 18.54 1.20
C ARG A 212 -14.53 17.66 -0.05
N PHE A 213 -13.56 16.78 -0.16
CA PHE A 213 -13.42 15.83 -1.26
C PHE A 213 -13.70 14.41 -0.80
N ASN A 214 -14.26 13.59 -1.68
CA ASN A 214 -14.35 12.16 -1.44
C ASN A 214 -12.94 11.56 -1.49
N ILE A 215 -12.47 11.02 -0.36
CA ILE A 215 -11.10 10.54 -0.21
C ILE A 215 -10.94 9.04 -0.53
N GLY A 216 -12.00 8.41 -1.03
CA GLY A 216 -12.00 7.01 -1.47
C GLY A 216 -11.42 6.08 -0.40
N SER A 217 -10.47 5.24 -0.80
CA SER A 217 -9.88 4.21 0.06
C SER A 217 -9.00 4.72 1.21
N ILE A 218 -8.72 6.04 1.32
CA ILE A 218 -8.04 6.58 2.50
C ILE A 218 -8.85 6.31 3.77
N ASN A 219 -10.19 6.25 3.69
CA ASN A 219 -11.05 5.92 4.84
C ASN A 219 -10.73 4.56 5.50
N LYS A 220 -10.12 3.61 4.77
CA LYS A 220 -9.66 2.33 5.34
C LYS A 220 -8.65 2.52 6.46
N SER A 221 -7.83 3.57 6.38
CA SER A 221 -6.89 3.89 7.46
C SER A 221 -7.62 4.23 8.76
N PHE A 222 -8.72 5.00 8.69
CA PHE A 222 -9.57 5.31 9.84
C PHE A 222 -10.25 4.04 10.39
N THR A 223 -10.75 3.17 9.52
CA THR A 223 -11.31 1.86 9.91
C THR A 223 -10.28 1.00 10.64
N GLY A 224 -9.07 0.88 10.10
CA GLY A 224 -7.99 0.14 10.75
C GLY A 224 -7.63 0.71 12.11
N LEU A 225 -7.56 2.04 12.22
CA LEU A 225 -7.28 2.73 13.46
C LEU A 225 -8.35 2.48 14.53
N ALA A 226 -9.64 2.50 14.15
CA ALA A 226 -10.74 2.17 15.06
C ALA A 226 -10.65 0.73 15.59
N VAL A 227 -10.27 -0.23 14.75
CA VAL A 227 -10.02 -1.62 15.17
C VAL A 227 -8.90 -1.68 16.20
N LEU A 228 -7.77 -1.02 15.93
CA LEU A 228 -6.64 -0.99 16.87
C LEU A 228 -7.01 -0.32 18.20
N ARG A 229 -7.80 0.75 18.16
CA ARG A 229 -8.33 1.42 19.35
C ARG A 229 -9.20 0.49 20.19
N LEU A 230 -10.17 -0.18 19.56
CA LEU A 230 -11.04 -1.15 20.25
C LEU A 230 -10.24 -2.34 20.80
N ALA A 231 -9.19 -2.77 20.11
CA ALA A 231 -8.28 -3.81 20.60
C ALA A 231 -7.51 -3.36 21.85
N ALA A 232 -6.97 -2.15 21.85
CA ALA A 232 -6.30 -1.57 23.02
C ALA A 232 -7.25 -1.39 24.22
N GLU A 233 -8.53 -1.16 23.95
CA GLU A 233 -9.60 -1.07 24.95
C GLU A 233 -10.12 -2.45 25.41
N ASN A 234 -9.55 -3.56 24.92
CA ASN A 234 -10.01 -4.94 25.15
C ASN A 234 -11.48 -5.18 24.77
N LYS A 235 -12.03 -4.35 23.88
CA LYS A 235 -13.39 -4.51 23.34
C LYS A 235 -13.45 -5.50 22.18
N LEU A 236 -12.31 -5.76 21.55
CA LEU A 236 -12.11 -6.85 20.60
C LEU A 236 -10.70 -7.40 20.67
N SER A 237 -10.47 -8.58 20.11
CA SER A 237 -9.14 -9.12 19.82
C SER A 237 -8.94 -9.28 18.32
N LEU A 238 -7.72 -9.02 17.85
CA LEU A 238 -7.34 -9.25 16.46
C LEU A 238 -7.45 -10.75 16.06
N ASN A 239 -7.51 -11.63 17.05
CA ASN A 239 -7.62 -13.08 16.88
C ASN A 239 -9.06 -13.61 16.97
N ASP A 240 -10.04 -12.72 17.18
CA ASP A 240 -11.43 -13.12 17.27
C ASP A 240 -11.98 -13.52 15.89
N PRO A 241 -12.82 -14.56 15.83
CA PRO A 241 -13.54 -14.92 14.62
C PRO A 241 -14.63 -13.91 14.28
N VAL A 242 -14.98 -13.82 13.00
CA VAL A 242 -16.10 -13.00 12.53
C VAL A 242 -17.40 -13.39 13.25
N SER A 243 -17.62 -14.69 13.50
CA SER A 243 -18.80 -15.22 14.19
C SER A 243 -19.00 -14.66 15.61
N LEU A 244 -17.96 -14.17 16.28
CA LEU A 244 -18.11 -13.57 17.62
C LEU A 244 -18.93 -12.27 17.58
N TYR A 245 -18.83 -11.53 16.48
CA TYR A 245 -19.51 -10.24 16.31
C TYR A 245 -20.73 -10.35 15.39
N LEU A 246 -20.65 -11.24 14.40
CA LEU A 246 -21.65 -11.46 13.36
C LEU A 246 -22.04 -12.95 13.35
N ALA A 247 -22.78 -13.37 14.37
CA ALA A 247 -23.17 -14.77 14.55
C ALA A 247 -23.99 -15.32 13.37
N ASP A 248 -24.84 -14.47 12.78
CA ASP A 248 -25.70 -14.81 11.63
C ASP A 248 -25.06 -14.46 10.28
N TYR A 249 -23.72 -14.42 10.20
CA TYR A 249 -23.04 -14.12 8.93
C TYR A 249 -23.37 -15.20 7.88
N PRO A 250 -23.83 -14.83 6.66
CA PRO A 250 -24.40 -15.79 5.70
C PRO A 250 -23.49 -16.96 5.30
N ASN A 251 -22.19 -16.70 5.14
CA ASN A 251 -21.21 -17.74 4.84
C ASN A 251 -20.59 -18.33 6.12
N PRO A 252 -20.81 -19.63 6.43
CA PRO A 252 -20.29 -20.25 7.66
C PRO A 252 -18.76 -20.38 7.69
N ASP A 253 -18.10 -20.54 6.54
CA ASP A 253 -16.63 -20.57 6.46
C ASP A 253 -16.05 -19.21 6.82
N VAL A 254 -16.66 -18.12 6.33
CA VAL A 254 -16.24 -16.76 6.71
C VAL A 254 -16.44 -16.56 8.21
N ALA A 255 -17.62 -16.89 8.73
CA ALA A 255 -17.94 -16.75 10.14
C ALA A 255 -16.93 -17.49 11.03
N ALA A 256 -16.57 -18.73 10.69
CA ALA A 256 -15.74 -19.61 11.51
C ALA A 256 -14.23 -19.43 11.31
N LYS A 257 -13.75 -19.16 10.10
CA LYS A 257 -12.30 -19.17 9.75
C LYS A 257 -11.68 -17.78 9.68
N VAL A 258 -12.45 -16.76 9.28
CA VAL A 258 -11.91 -15.40 9.14
C VAL A 258 -11.76 -14.76 10.52
N ARG A 259 -10.63 -14.06 10.71
CA ARG A 259 -10.29 -13.33 11.94
C ARG A 259 -10.21 -11.85 11.65
N VAL A 260 -10.38 -11.02 12.69
CA VAL A 260 -10.22 -9.55 12.58
C VAL A 260 -8.88 -9.17 11.92
N ARG A 261 -7.77 -9.80 12.32
CA ARG A 261 -6.44 -9.58 11.70
C ARG A 261 -6.38 -9.93 10.21
N HIS A 262 -7.16 -10.91 9.76
CA HIS A 262 -7.17 -11.31 8.35
C HIS A 262 -7.85 -10.23 7.51
N LEU A 263 -8.93 -9.62 8.02
CA LEU A 263 -9.62 -8.51 7.37
C LEU A 263 -8.72 -7.26 7.34
N LEU A 264 -8.08 -6.91 8.46
CA LEU A 264 -7.24 -5.73 8.60
C LEU A 264 -6.06 -5.74 7.61
N HIS A 265 -5.42 -6.90 7.45
CA HIS A 265 -4.24 -7.08 6.60
C HIS A 265 -4.54 -7.58 5.19
N MET A 266 -5.80 -7.53 4.73
CA MET A 266 -6.17 -7.97 3.38
C MET A 266 -5.79 -9.45 3.08
N THR A 267 -5.85 -10.31 4.09
CA THR A 267 -5.54 -11.75 3.98
C THR A 267 -6.75 -12.64 4.27
N SER A 268 -7.95 -12.10 4.24
CA SER A 268 -9.17 -12.81 4.65
C SER A 268 -9.70 -13.82 3.63
N GLY A 269 -9.35 -13.69 2.35
CA GLY A 269 -9.99 -14.45 1.27
C GLY A 269 -11.37 -13.92 0.87
N LEU A 270 -11.86 -12.83 1.48
CA LEU A 270 -13.06 -12.14 1.01
C LEU A 270 -12.74 -11.38 -0.30
N GLY A 271 -13.68 -11.45 -1.25
CA GLY A 271 -13.58 -10.72 -2.52
C GLY A 271 -13.98 -9.25 -2.39
N ASP A 272 -14.70 -8.75 -3.38
CA ASP A 272 -15.19 -7.38 -3.45
C ASP A 272 -16.73 -7.33 -3.48
N PHE A 273 -17.30 -6.19 -3.09
CA PHE A 273 -18.71 -5.88 -3.31
C PHE A 273 -18.95 -5.27 -4.70
N PHE A 274 -17.93 -4.68 -5.35
CA PHE A 274 -18.05 -4.26 -6.74
C PHE A 274 -18.25 -5.46 -7.68
N GLY A 275 -19.16 -5.34 -8.64
CA GLY A 275 -19.53 -6.39 -9.57
C GLY A 275 -21.01 -6.29 -9.98
N GLU A 276 -21.52 -7.31 -10.68
CA GLU A 276 -22.87 -7.32 -11.25
C GLU A 276 -23.97 -6.95 -10.24
N ARG A 277 -23.91 -7.51 -9.01
CA ARG A 277 -24.87 -7.18 -7.96
C ARG A 277 -24.82 -5.71 -7.54
N TYR A 278 -23.63 -5.12 -7.46
CA TYR A 278 -23.48 -3.69 -7.16
C TYR A 278 -24.00 -2.84 -8.30
N GLU A 279 -23.66 -3.17 -9.56
CA GLU A 279 -24.13 -2.44 -10.73
C GLU A 279 -25.66 -2.44 -10.84
N ALA A 280 -26.29 -3.60 -10.62
CA ALA A 280 -27.75 -3.75 -10.64
C ALA A 280 -28.45 -3.13 -9.42
N THR A 281 -27.73 -2.85 -8.33
CA THR A 281 -28.30 -2.24 -7.13
C THR A 281 -28.47 -0.73 -7.32
N PRO A 282 -29.67 -0.17 -7.09
CA PRO A 282 -29.87 1.27 -7.10
C PRO A 282 -28.99 1.94 -6.04
N LYS A 283 -28.08 2.81 -6.47
CA LYS A 283 -26.97 3.29 -5.63
C LYS A 283 -27.46 4.09 -4.43
N GLU A 284 -28.54 4.85 -4.60
CA GLU A 284 -29.20 5.65 -3.56
C GLU A 284 -29.77 4.83 -2.40
N LYS A 285 -29.97 3.52 -2.60
CA LYS A 285 -30.43 2.59 -1.55
C LYS A 285 -29.29 2.04 -0.68
N ILE A 286 -28.04 2.20 -1.11
CA ILE A 286 -26.87 1.76 -0.34
C ILE A 286 -26.48 2.91 0.59
N ARG A 287 -26.89 2.84 1.86
CA ARG A 287 -26.67 3.93 2.85
C ARG A 287 -26.05 3.46 4.15
N ARG A 288 -26.20 2.19 4.48
CA ARG A 288 -25.69 1.54 5.69
C ARG A 288 -24.69 0.46 5.33
N LEU A 289 -23.84 0.08 6.28
CA LEU A 289 -22.89 -1.02 6.07
C LEU A 289 -23.59 -2.34 5.78
N GLU A 290 -24.76 -2.57 6.39
CA GLU A 290 -25.56 -3.78 6.18
C GLU A 290 -26.06 -3.91 4.73
N ASP A 291 -26.31 -2.79 4.04
CA ASP A 291 -26.82 -2.78 2.66
C ASP A 291 -25.80 -3.36 1.66
N TYR A 292 -24.52 -3.44 2.05
CA TYR A 292 -23.47 -4.06 1.23
C TYR A 292 -23.43 -5.59 1.36
N LEU A 293 -23.96 -6.18 2.45
CA LEU A 293 -23.84 -7.63 2.68
C LEU A 293 -24.45 -8.48 1.56
N PRO A 294 -25.64 -8.18 1.00
CA PRO A 294 -26.21 -8.94 -0.11
C PRO A 294 -25.32 -8.99 -1.38
N LEU A 295 -24.35 -8.09 -1.50
CA LEU A 295 -23.49 -7.98 -2.67
C LEU A 295 -22.35 -9.03 -2.67
N PHE A 296 -22.00 -9.58 -1.50
CA PHE A 296 -20.83 -10.46 -1.37
C PHE A 296 -20.88 -11.51 -0.25
N ALA A 297 -21.74 -11.37 0.76
CA ALA A 297 -21.59 -12.12 2.03
C ALA A 297 -21.85 -13.63 1.91
N ASP A 298 -22.56 -14.07 0.87
CA ASP A 298 -22.85 -15.46 0.51
C ASP A 298 -21.75 -16.11 -0.36
N LYS A 299 -20.82 -15.33 -0.90
CA LYS A 299 -19.77 -15.85 -1.79
C LYS A 299 -18.75 -16.69 -1.01
N PRO A 300 -18.19 -17.76 -1.62
CA PRO A 300 -17.12 -18.55 -1.00
C PRO A 300 -15.85 -17.71 -0.81
N LEU A 301 -14.98 -18.17 0.11
CA LEU A 301 -13.62 -17.64 0.23
C LEU A 301 -12.83 -17.95 -1.05
N GLU A 302 -12.11 -16.95 -1.56
CA GLU A 302 -11.26 -17.13 -2.75
C GLU A 302 -9.96 -17.90 -2.44
N PHE A 303 -9.56 -17.92 -1.16
CA PHE A 303 -8.42 -18.65 -0.64
C PHE A 303 -8.51 -18.78 0.89
N GLU A 304 -7.72 -19.70 1.46
CA GLU A 304 -7.69 -19.92 2.91
C GLU A 304 -7.18 -18.67 3.67
N PRO A 305 -7.88 -18.20 4.72
CA PRO A 305 -7.51 -16.98 5.42
C PRO A 305 -6.08 -17.03 5.99
N GLY A 306 -5.31 -15.98 5.77
CA GLY A 306 -3.92 -15.85 6.21
C GLY A 306 -2.88 -16.43 5.26
N THR A 307 -3.28 -17.14 4.19
CA THR A 307 -2.33 -17.78 3.27
C THR A 307 -1.87 -16.88 2.13
N ARG A 308 -2.68 -15.90 1.75
CA ARG A 308 -2.42 -14.95 0.63
C ARG A 308 -2.91 -13.56 1.01
N GLU A 309 -2.40 -12.55 0.31
CA GLU A 309 -2.86 -11.16 0.40
C GLU A 309 -3.59 -10.78 -0.89
N LYS A 310 -4.81 -10.25 -0.74
CA LYS A 310 -5.60 -9.69 -1.84
C LYS A 310 -6.47 -8.55 -1.29
N TYR A 311 -6.38 -7.40 -1.95
CA TYR A 311 -7.18 -6.22 -1.61
C TYR A 311 -8.68 -6.55 -1.59
N SER A 312 -9.38 -6.15 -0.52
CA SER A 312 -10.79 -6.47 -0.32
C SER A 312 -11.55 -5.29 0.29
N ASN A 313 -12.47 -4.71 -0.48
CA ASN A 313 -13.42 -3.73 0.07
C ASN A 313 -14.47 -4.42 0.96
N ALA A 314 -14.91 -5.62 0.59
CA ALA A 314 -15.83 -6.43 1.38
C ALA A 314 -15.30 -6.70 2.80
N GLY A 315 -14.00 -7.02 2.93
CA GLY A 315 -13.38 -7.21 4.23
C GLY A 315 -13.48 -5.98 5.14
N TYR A 316 -13.40 -4.78 4.56
CA TYR A 316 -13.54 -3.54 5.31
C TYR A 316 -14.99 -3.20 5.66
N ILE A 317 -15.99 -3.64 4.87
CA ILE A 317 -17.39 -3.64 5.28
C ILE A 317 -17.57 -4.49 6.54
N VAL A 318 -17.02 -5.71 6.55
CA VAL A 318 -17.09 -6.61 7.71
C VAL A 318 -16.40 -6.01 8.93
N LEU A 319 -15.23 -5.35 8.77
CA LEU A 319 -14.60 -4.61 9.87
C LEU A 319 -15.48 -3.48 10.41
N GLY A 320 -16.15 -2.73 9.54
CA GLY A 320 -17.09 -1.70 9.96
C GLY A 320 -18.22 -2.27 10.81
N LEU A 321 -18.80 -3.40 10.40
CA LEU A 321 -19.85 -4.10 11.17
C LEU A 321 -19.33 -4.64 12.51
N ILE A 322 -18.09 -5.14 12.55
CA ILE A 322 -17.43 -5.56 13.80
C ILE A 322 -17.24 -4.35 14.73
N ILE A 323 -16.81 -3.19 14.22
CA ILE A 323 -16.70 -1.95 15.00
C ILE A 323 -18.06 -1.60 15.61
N GLN A 324 -19.15 -1.66 14.85
CA GLN A 324 -20.49 -1.38 15.38
C GLN A 324 -20.85 -2.32 16.54
N LYS A 325 -20.60 -3.63 16.37
CA LYS A 325 -20.93 -4.64 17.38
C LYS A 325 -20.06 -4.54 18.62
N ALA A 326 -18.75 -4.37 18.47
CA ALA A 326 -17.81 -4.27 19.58
C ALA A 326 -17.96 -2.95 20.36
N SER A 327 -18.36 -1.87 19.70
CA SER A 327 -18.54 -0.55 20.34
C SER A 327 -19.96 -0.30 20.86
N GLY A 328 -20.97 -0.92 20.27
CA GLY A 328 -22.38 -0.59 20.47
C GLY A 328 -22.84 0.70 19.77
N MET A 329 -22.02 1.28 18.90
CA MET A 329 -22.29 2.54 18.21
C MET A 329 -22.51 2.33 16.70
N ASP A 330 -23.23 3.24 16.04
CA ASP A 330 -23.17 3.36 14.57
C ASP A 330 -21.73 3.65 14.14
N TYR A 331 -21.29 3.07 13.03
CA TYR A 331 -19.92 3.23 12.54
C TYR A 331 -19.54 4.70 12.31
N ALA A 332 -20.39 5.50 11.68
CA ALA A 332 -20.10 6.91 11.41
C ALA A 332 -20.02 7.72 12.71
N ALA A 333 -20.92 7.44 13.66
CA ALA A 333 -20.90 8.06 14.98
C ALA A 333 -19.66 7.67 15.79
N PHE A 334 -19.25 6.40 15.73
CA PHE A 334 -18.01 5.94 16.37
C PHE A 334 -16.79 6.68 15.80
N MET A 335 -16.72 6.82 14.47
CA MET A 335 -15.61 7.51 13.82
C MET A 335 -15.56 8.99 14.21
N GLU A 336 -16.71 9.67 14.22
CA GLU A 336 -16.81 11.04 14.67
C GLU A 336 -16.31 11.22 16.11
N GLU A 337 -16.85 10.44 17.05
CA GLU A 337 -16.57 10.58 18.48
C GLU A 337 -15.17 10.11 18.88
N ARG A 338 -14.70 9.01 18.28
CA ARG A 338 -13.50 8.30 18.77
C ARG A 338 -12.28 8.53 17.90
N ILE A 339 -12.42 9.08 16.70
CA ILE A 339 -11.31 9.32 15.78
C ILE A 339 -11.24 10.78 15.39
N PHE A 340 -12.31 11.34 14.80
CA PHE A 340 -12.27 12.66 14.19
C PHE A 340 -12.26 13.80 15.20
N LYS A 341 -13.17 13.81 16.20
CA LYS A 341 -13.19 14.83 17.25
C LYS A 341 -11.87 14.91 18.02
N PRO A 342 -11.30 13.80 18.54
CA PRO A 342 -10.01 13.85 19.23
C PRO A 342 -8.87 14.37 18.35
N ALA A 343 -8.89 14.07 17.05
CA ALA A 343 -7.88 14.53 16.10
C ALA A 343 -8.12 15.95 15.58
N GLY A 344 -9.25 16.60 15.90
CA GLY A 344 -9.60 17.92 15.35
C GLY A 344 -9.99 17.89 13.88
N MET A 345 -10.62 16.80 13.42
CA MET A 345 -11.04 16.60 12.03
C MET A 345 -12.55 16.89 11.86
N ALA A 346 -12.96 18.13 12.05
CA ALA A 346 -14.38 18.51 12.11
C ALA A 346 -15.12 18.43 10.76
N ASP A 347 -14.38 18.42 9.65
CA ASP A 347 -14.89 18.42 8.29
C ASP A 347 -14.80 17.04 7.62
N THR A 348 -14.51 16.00 8.41
CA THR A 348 -14.36 14.62 7.96
C THR A 348 -15.55 13.76 8.37
N GLY A 349 -16.08 12.98 7.43
CA GLY A 349 -17.15 12.04 7.73
C GLY A 349 -17.82 11.45 6.50
N TRP A 350 -18.98 10.83 6.72
CA TRP A 350 -19.80 10.25 5.65
C TRP A 350 -21.05 11.07 5.45
N ILE A 351 -21.05 11.79 4.34
CA ILE A 351 -22.13 12.67 3.90
C ILE A 351 -23.11 11.86 3.04
N ASP A 352 -24.41 12.01 3.29
CA ASP A 352 -25.44 11.46 2.42
C ASP A 352 -25.42 12.15 1.04
N LYS A 353 -25.63 11.37 -0.02
CA LYS A 353 -25.59 11.84 -1.42
C LYS A 353 -26.51 13.04 -1.65
N ASP A 354 -27.68 13.01 -1.05
CA ASP A 354 -28.76 14.01 -1.14
C ASP A 354 -28.66 15.15 -0.10
N ALA A 355 -27.64 15.16 0.76
CA ALA A 355 -27.45 16.25 1.70
C ALA A 355 -27.03 17.56 0.97
N PRO A 356 -27.68 18.70 1.25
CA PRO A 356 -27.34 19.98 0.66
C PRO A 356 -26.07 20.53 1.32
N LEU A 357 -24.92 20.31 0.68
CA LEU A 357 -23.60 20.71 1.20
C LEU A 357 -22.83 21.52 0.15
N PRO A 358 -22.79 22.86 0.26
CA PRO A 358 -22.08 23.72 -0.70
C PRO A 358 -20.56 23.58 -0.61
N GLU A 359 -20.04 23.04 0.50
CA GLU A 359 -18.63 22.78 0.76
C GLU A 359 -18.12 21.47 0.10
N ARG A 360 -18.99 20.69 -0.56
CA ARG A 360 -18.64 19.37 -1.11
C ARG A 360 -18.27 19.46 -2.60
N ALA A 361 -17.11 18.93 -2.96
CA ALA A 361 -16.75 18.81 -4.37
C ALA A 361 -17.61 17.75 -5.09
N VAL A 362 -18.10 18.10 -6.28
CA VAL A 362 -18.69 17.18 -7.25
C VAL A 362 -17.56 16.55 -8.06
N GLY A 363 -17.56 15.21 -8.13
CA GLY A 363 -16.56 14.47 -8.91
C GLY A 363 -16.89 14.45 -10.39
N TYR A 364 -15.88 14.48 -11.27
CA TYR A 364 -16.07 14.48 -12.73
C TYR A 364 -15.27 13.40 -13.45
N VAL A 365 -15.95 12.64 -14.30
CA VAL A 365 -15.36 11.62 -15.20
C VAL A 365 -15.23 12.21 -16.60
N ARG A 366 -14.09 11.97 -17.24
CA ARG A 366 -13.87 12.35 -18.64
C ARG A 366 -14.38 11.26 -19.57
N GLU A 367 -15.35 11.60 -20.40
CA GLU A 367 -15.89 10.78 -21.48
C GLU A 367 -15.61 11.47 -22.82
N GLY A 368 -14.51 11.08 -23.46
CA GLY A 368 -14.01 11.78 -24.65
C GLY A 368 -13.64 13.24 -24.32
N ALA A 369 -14.29 14.19 -24.99
CA ALA A 369 -14.08 15.62 -24.76
C ALA A 369 -14.96 16.21 -23.65
N VAL A 370 -15.88 15.43 -23.07
CA VAL A 370 -16.89 15.93 -22.10
C VAL A 370 -16.54 15.46 -20.69
N LEU A 371 -16.67 16.36 -19.71
CA LEU A 371 -16.66 16.02 -18.30
C LEU A 371 -18.11 15.82 -17.82
N LYS A 372 -18.39 14.68 -17.20
CA LYS A 372 -19.69 14.37 -16.60
C LYS A 372 -19.56 14.19 -15.10
N PRO A 373 -20.55 14.65 -14.29
CA PRO A 373 -20.56 14.39 -12.86
C PRO A 373 -20.60 12.88 -12.59
N ASN A 374 -19.89 12.41 -11.57
CA ASN A 374 -19.86 11.01 -11.16
C ASN A 374 -20.96 10.64 -10.15
N THR A 375 -21.87 11.58 -9.87
CA THR A 375 -22.90 11.49 -8.82
C THR A 375 -23.72 10.20 -8.89
N ASP A 376 -24.05 9.73 -10.10
CA ASP A 376 -24.84 8.52 -10.32
C ASP A 376 -24.10 7.21 -9.99
N THR A 377 -22.77 7.25 -9.92
CA THR A 377 -21.94 6.08 -9.58
C THR A 377 -21.78 5.90 -8.06
N LEU A 378 -22.05 6.95 -7.28
CA LEU A 378 -21.82 6.99 -5.85
C LEU A 378 -23.01 6.37 -5.09
N PRO A 379 -22.75 5.57 -4.03
CA PRO A 379 -23.79 5.09 -3.14
C PRO A 379 -24.49 6.25 -2.44
N GLY A 380 -25.69 5.99 -1.89
CA GLY A 380 -26.43 6.95 -1.08
C GLY A 380 -25.63 7.49 0.11
N ARG A 381 -24.70 6.68 0.64
CA ARG A 381 -23.67 7.09 1.59
C ARG A 381 -22.44 6.20 1.44
N GLY A 382 -21.25 6.74 1.65
CA GLY A 382 -20.02 5.93 1.66
C GLY A 382 -20.00 4.91 2.81
N SER A 383 -18.99 4.04 2.81
CA SER A 383 -18.84 2.93 3.75
C SER A 383 -17.51 2.97 4.51
N SER A 384 -17.31 1.97 5.37
CA SER A 384 -16.04 1.74 6.07
C SER A 384 -14.88 1.35 5.16
N ALA A 385 -15.15 1.01 3.90
CA ALA A 385 -14.14 0.78 2.88
C ALA A 385 -13.75 2.05 2.11
N GLY A 386 -14.59 3.10 2.10
CA GLY A 386 -14.33 4.30 1.32
C GLY A 386 -15.59 5.12 1.04
N GLY A 387 -15.43 6.25 0.36
CA GLY A 387 -16.55 7.12 -0.01
C GLY A 387 -16.91 8.15 1.06
N GLY A 388 -16.11 8.27 2.12
CA GLY A 388 -16.18 9.39 3.05
C GLY A 388 -15.48 10.62 2.47
N TYR A 389 -15.75 11.76 3.10
CA TYR A 389 -15.24 13.06 2.70
C TYR A 389 -14.29 13.62 3.77
N SER A 390 -13.33 14.44 3.35
CA SER A 390 -12.41 15.15 4.24
C SER A 390 -11.84 16.38 3.53
N THR A 391 -11.14 17.23 4.29
CA THR A 391 -10.37 18.38 3.78
C THR A 391 -8.88 18.08 3.84
N ALA A 392 -8.06 18.88 3.15
CA ALA A 392 -6.61 18.71 3.23
C ALA A 392 -6.10 18.97 4.66
N ARG A 393 -6.73 19.91 5.38
CA ARG A 393 -6.36 20.25 6.76
C ARG A 393 -6.73 19.15 7.74
N ASP A 394 -7.88 18.50 7.58
CA ASP A 394 -8.27 17.37 8.42
C ASP A 394 -7.34 16.17 8.22
N LEU A 395 -6.93 15.87 6.99
CA LEU A 395 -5.94 14.81 6.74
C LEU A 395 -4.56 15.14 7.33
N LEU A 396 -4.18 16.43 7.40
CA LEU A 396 -2.98 16.83 8.12
C LEU A 396 -3.15 16.58 9.63
N ASN A 397 -4.28 17.02 10.20
CA ASN A 397 -4.62 16.79 11.60
C ASN A 397 -4.61 15.29 11.96
N TYR A 398 -5.07 14.42 11.06
CA TYR A 398 -4.96 12.97 11.21
C TYR A 398 -3.51 12.50 11.41
N THR A 399 -2.59 12.92 10.55
CA THR A 399 -1.17 12.56 10.68
C THR A 399 -0.55 13.15 11.94
N THR A 400 -0.87 14.41 12.29
CA THR A 400 -0.40 15.06 13.52
C THR A 400 -0.91 14.34 14.76
N ALA A 401 -2.16 13.91 14.79
CA ALA A 401 -2.74 13.19 15.91
C ALA A 401 -2.10 11.81 16.11
N ILE A 402 -1.68 11.14 15.04
CA ILE A 402 -0.86 9.92 15.13
C ILE A 402 0.54 10.25 15.66
N ALA A 403 1.20 11.26 15.09
CA ALA A 403 2.56 11.67 15.46
C ALA A 403 2.69 12.06 16.94
N THR A 404 1.65 12.68 17.50
CA THR A 404 1.59 13.16 18.89
C THR A 404 0.99 12.15 19.86
N GLY A 405 0.58 10.97 19.39
CA GLY A 405 0.01 9.91 20.22
C GLY A 405 -1.44 10.14 20.67
N ILE A 406 -2.14 11.15 20.14
CA ILE A 406 -3.58 11.36 20.37
C ILE A 406 -4.39 10.19 19.79
N LEU A 407 -3.99 9.73 18.60
CA LEU A 407 -4.53 8.53 17.95
C LEU A 407 -3.53 7.38 18.07
N PRO A 408 -4.00 6.12 18.18
CA PRO A 408 -3.09 4.99 18.33
C PRO A 408 -2.27 4.77 17.06
N GLY A 409 -0.96 4.86 17.15
CA GLY A 409 -0.09 4.55 16.03
C GLY A 409 1.35 4.42 16.49
N ASP A 410 2.03 3.41 15.97
CA ASP A 410 3.44 3.18 16.28
C ASP A 410 4.26 3.79 15.13
N VAL A 411 4.58 5.08 15.27
CA VAL A 411 5.35 5.85 14.28
C VAL A 411 6.71 5.20 14.03
N GLU A 412 7.32 4.58 15.05
CA GLU A 412 8.58 3.84 14.91
C GLU A 412 8.40 2.62 13.99
N LYS A 413 7.29 1.89 14.13
CA LYS A 413 6.95 0.77 13.24
C LYS A 413 6.49 1.19 11.84
N MET A 414 6.05 2.44 11.64
CA MET A 414 5.73 2.96 10.30
C MET A 414 6.98 3.12 9.43
N GLY A 415 8.18 3.04 10.01
CA GLY A 415 9.43 3.01 9.26
C GLY A 415 9.65 4.29 8.44
N GLN A 416 9.55 4.18 7.11
CA GLN A 416 9.74 5.31 6.19
C GLN A 416 8.51 6.22 6.05
N GLY A 417 7.39 5.87 6.70
CA GLY A 417 6.18 6.70 6.73
C GLY A 417 4.94 6.03 6.15
N LEU A 418 3.97 6.84 5.73
CA LEU A 418 2.64 6.43 5.30
C LEU A 418 2.37 6.95 3.88
N ALA A 419 1.95 6.07 2.96
CA ALA A 419 1.47 6.47 1.64
C ALA A 419 0.09 5.84 1.40
N LEU A 420 -0.94 6.67 1.36
CA LEU A 420 -2.32 6.27 1.15
C LEU A 420 -2.86 6.94 -0.11
N ALA A 421 -3.60 6.16 -0.89
CA ALA A 421 -4.31 6.66 -2.05
C ALA A 421 -5.77 6.19 -2.01
N GLY A 422 -6.66 7.06 -2.47
CA GLY A 422 -8.06 6.76 -2.73
C GLY A 422 -8.41 7.18 -4.14
N GLY A 423 -9.10 6.32 -4.89
CA GLY A 423 -9.35 6.58 -6.29
C GLY A 423 -10.55 5.81 -6.81
N ALA A 424 -11.37 6.50 -7.59
CA ALA A 424 -12.44 5.94 -8.41
C ALA A 424 -12.70 6.92 -9.57
N PRO A 425 -13.49 6.57 -10.59
CA PRO A 425 -13.90 7.54 -11.59
C PRO A 425 -14.49 8.81 -10.94
N GLY A 426 -13.87 9.96 -11.21
CA GLY A 426 -14.29 11.26 -10.69
C GLY A 426 -13.84 11.62 -9.28
N LEU A 427 -12.96 10.85 -8.66
CA LEU A 427 -12.34 11.25 -7.39
C LEU A 427 -10.94 10.66 -7.25
N ASN A 428 -10.00 11.45 -6.71
CA ASN A 428 -8.68 10.96 -6.37
C ASN A 428 -8.12 11.74 -5.18
N ALA A 429 -7.51 11.03 -4.24
CA ALA A 429 -6.86 11.60 -3.08
C ALA A 429 -5.55 10.86 -2.82
N ALA A 430 -4.53 11.61 -2.43
CA ALA A 430 -3.24 11.10 -1.99
C ALA A 430 -2.85 11.75 -0.67
N LEU A 431 -2.41 10.93 0.28
CA LEU A 431 -1.80 11.35 1.55
C LEU A 431 -0.46 10.63 1.67
N GLU A 432 0.62 11.39 1.57
CA GLU A 432 1.98 10.90 1.76
C GLU A 432 2.58 11.57 2.98
N TRP A 433 3.10 10.81 3.93
CA TRP A 433 3.77 11.28 5.13
C TRP A 433 5.10 10.58 5.22
N ASP A 434 6.19 11.33 5.12
CA ASP A 434 7.54 10.84 5.41
C ASP A 434 7.90 11.19 6.84
N THR A 435 7.90 10.20 7.72
CA THR A 435 8.15 10.37 9.15
C THR A 435 9.58 10.77 9.47
N ARG A 436 10.54 10.55 8.55
CA ARG A 436 11.96 10.91 8.77
C ARG A 436 12.23 12.37 8.47
N SER A 437 11.68 12.84 7.35
CA SER A 437 11.82 14.23 6.96
C SER A 437 10.73 15.11 7.57
N GLY A 438 9.68 14.54 8.16
CA GLY A 438 8.58 15.31 8.76
C GLY A 438 7.65 15.96 7.74
N TYR A 439 7.82 15.67 6.45
CA TYR A 439 6.96 16.22 5.41
C TYR A 439 5.66 15.42 5.26
N VAL A 440 4.56 16.13 5.08
CA VAL A 440 3.25 15.60 4.71
C VAL A 440 2.79 16.26 3.42
N ILE A 441 2.39 15.46 2.45
CA ILE A 441 1.84 15.89 1.15
C ILE A 441 0.41 15.37 1.08
N ILE A 442 -0.54 16.27 0.89
CA ILE A 442 -1.95 15.94 0.71
C ILE A 442 -2.43 16.57 -0.58
N VAL A 443 -2.95 15.74 -1.47
CA VAL A 443 -3.53 16.19 -2.74
C VAL A 443 -4.93 15.60 -2.85
N LEU A 444 -5.94 16.45 -3.00
CA LEU A 444 -7.34 16.09 -3.15
C LEU A 444 -7.83 16.60 -4.49
N SER A 445 -8.43 15.74 -5.31
CA SER A 445 -8.90 16.05 -6.65
C SER A 445 -10.32 15.56 -6.86
N ASN A 446 -11.14 16.38 -7.53
CA ASN A 446 -12.45 15.95 -8.02
C ASN A 446 -12.40 15.36 -9.44
N PHE A 447 -11.21 14.95 -9.90
CA PHE A 447 -11.01 14.07 -11.04
C PHE A 447 -10.52 12.68 -10.60
N GLY A 448 -10.72 11.69 -11.45
CA GLY A 448 -10.26 10.32 -11.19
C GLY A 448 -8.73 10.16 -11.21
N PRO A 449 -8.21 9.00 -10.77
CA PRO A 449 -6.79 8.71 -10.83
C PRO A 449 -6.23 8.79 -12.27
N PRO A 450 -4.96 9.19 -12.45
CA PRO A 450 -3.97 9.48 -11.41
C PRO A 450 -3.89 10.96 -10.99
N SER A 451 -4.98 11.75 -11.08
CA SER A 451 -4.97 13.21 -10.92
C SER A 451 -4.23 13.73 -9.68
N ALA A 452 -4.59 13.23 -8.48
CA ALA A 452 -3.95 13.61 -7.23
C ALA A 452 -2.62 12.89 -7.00
N GLU A 453 -2.57 11.59 -7.29
CA GLU A 453 -1.39 10.76 -7.01
C GLU A 453 -0.17 11.15 -7.85
N LYS A 454 -0.38 11.55 -9.11
CA LYS A 454 0.69 12.04 -10.01
C LYS A 454 1.37 13.27 -9.40
N ILE A 455 0.58 14.22 -8.92
CA ILE A 455 1.08 15.44 -8.27
C ILE A 455 1.80 15.08 -6.97
N ALA A 456 1.19 14.28 -6.09
CA ALA A 456 1.79 13.90 -4.81
C ALA A 456 3.15 13.19 -4.99
N ARG A 457 3.24 12.23 -5.93
CA ARG A 457 4.49 11.54 -6.25
C ARG A 457 5.58 12.49 -6.75
N GLN A 458 5.21 13.46 -7.58
CA GLN A 458 6.15 14.44 -8.10
C GLN A 458 6.67 15.38 -6.99
N ILE A 459 5.78 15.85 -6.11
CA ILE A 459 6.17 16.65 -4.94
C ILE A 459 7.13 15.84 -4.04
N ARG A 460 6.80 14.58 -3.74
CA ARG A 460 7.68 13.70 -2.95
C ARG A 460 9.06 13.54 -3.58
N ALA A 461 9.13 13.43 -4.91
CA ALA A 461 10.41 13.30 -5.61
C ALA A 461 11.32 14.53 -5.44
N TRP A 462 10.75 15.72 -5.18
CA TRP A 462 11.48 16.96 -4.93
C TRP A 462 11.85 17.19 -3.45
N LEU A 463 11.25 16.43 -2.52
CA LEU A 463 11.52 16.62 -1.11
C LEU A 463 12.98 16.26 -0.74
N PRO A 464 13.57 16.97 0.23
CA PRO A 464 14.88 16.63 0.74
C PRO A 464 14.82 15.29 1.49
N ARG A 465 15.46 14.25 0.93
CA ARG A 465 15.71 12.96 1.58
C ARG A 465 16.71 13.01 2.72
#